data_AF-A0A523XSE9-F1
#
_entry.id   AF-A0A523XSE9-F1
#
_cell.length_a   1.000
_cell.length_b   1.000
_cell.length_c   1.000
_cell.angle_alpha   90.00
_cell.angle_beta   90.00
_cell.angle_gamma   90.00
#
_symmetry.space_group_name_H-M   'P 1'
#
loop_
_entity.id
_entity.type
_entity.pdbx_description
1 polymer ?
#
loop_
_entity_poly.entity_id
_entity_poly.type
_entity_poly.pdbx_seq_one_letter_code
_entity_poly.pdbx_strand_id
1 'polypeptide(L)'
;MDTECIQCGAKISPDKDDRFYSCPFCRSTLYIQEGRSLQHYYVPLKVVKKDLMSILSMWLAGNELHEDVTIVSTSLIYFPFWYFQFGGSENHLTPANSSEVEEINRIELPLVDLLPFSAKELGQSNLVEAQFLHDVSLEKVVTATNTSPDRLVSSSLIHHPLWTVAYTYRTDPAIYTPVVEGTGGPVKANE
;
A
#
# COMPACT_ATOMS: atom_id res chain seq x y z
N MET A 1 9.59 5.78 -26.51
CA MET A 1 8.25 6.22 -26.10
C MET A 1 8.45 6.71 -24.69
N ASP A 2 8.26 8.00 -24.44
CA ASP A 2 8.58 8.58 -23.14
C ASP A 2 7.46 8.22 -22.17
N THR A 3 7.83 7.68 -21.00
CA THR A 3 6.90 7.38 -19.91
C THR A 3 7.35 8.12 -18.66
N GLU A 4 6.47 8.34 -17.70
CA GLU A 4 6.83 8.94 -16.43
C GLU A 4 7.27 7.87 -15.43
N CYS A 5 8.33 8.14 -14.69
CA CYS A 5 8.75 7.33 -13.57
C CYS A 5 7.72 7.48 -12.45
N ILE A 6 6.99 6.42 -12.12
CA ILE A 6 5.98 6.43 -11.05
C ILE A 6 6.54 6.70 -9.64
N GLN A 7 7.86 6.77 -9.50
CA GLN A 7 8.54 7.11 -8.25
C GLN A 7 8.87 8.59 -8.11
N CYS A 8 9.17 9.29 -9.21
CA CYS A 8 9.59 10.70 -9.13
C CYS A 8 8.94 11.62 -10.17
N GLY A 9 8.06 11.09 -11.01
CA GLY A 9 7.41 11.82 -12.11
C GLY A 9 8.34 12.19 -13.27
N ALA A 10 9.64 11.87 -13.19
CA ALA A 10 10.58 12.22 -14.26
C ALA A 10 10.22 11.51 -15.56
N LYS A 11 10.32 12.24 -16.68
CA LYS A 11 10.22 11.62 -17.99
C LYS A 11 11.43 10.72 -18.22
N ILE A 12 11.15 9.47 -18.51
CA ILE A 12 12.14 8.43 -18.77
C ILE A 12 11.90 7.85 -20.17
N SER A 13 12.98 7.48 -20.83
CA SER A 13 12.96 6.85 -22.16
C SER A 13 13.71 5.51 -22.07
N PRO A 14 13.07 4.47 -21.52
CA PRO A 14 13.64 3.13 -21.48
C PRO A 14 13.85 2.58 -22.89
N ASP A 15 14.88 1.74 -23.07
CA ASP A 15 15.01 0.99 -24.30
C ASP A 15 13.89 -0.06 -24.41
N LYS A 16 13.46 -0.38 -25.63
CA LYS A 16 12.31 -1.29 -25.84
C LYS A 16 12.59 -2.73 -25.42
N ASP A 17 13.88 -3.09 -25.37
CA ASP A 17 14.35 -4.44 -25.02
C ASP A 17 14.68 -4.57 -23.52
N ASP A 18 14.67 -3.45 -22.77
CA ASP A 18 15.00 -3.43 -21.35
C ASP A 18 13.79 -3.84 -20.49
N ARG A 19 13.85 -5.04 -19.92
CA ARG A 19 12.88 -5.50 -18.90
C ARG A 19 12.98 -4.72 -17.59
N PHE A 20 14.16 -4.18 -17.30
CA PHE A 20 14.45 -3.40 -16.10
C PHE A 20 15.06 -2.07 -16.50
N TYR A 21 14.54 -0.98 -15.95
CA TYR A 21 15.02 0.37 -16.19
C TYR A 21 15.34 1.07 -14.88
N SER A 22 16.60 1.41 -14.66
CA SER A 22 17.00 2.27 -13.55
C SER A 22 16.82 3.73 -13.94
N CYS A 23 15.89 4.41 -13.28
CA CYS A 23 15.64 5.83 -13.50
C CYS A 23 16.92 6.65 -13.22
N PRO A 24 17.46 7.43 -14.17
CA PRO A 24 18.71 8.17 -13.93
C PRO A 24 18.53 9.30 -12.91
N PHE A 25 17.28 9.70 -12.63
CA PHE A 25 16.95 10.80 -11.72
C PHE A 25 16.87 10.33 -10.27
N CYS A 26 16.01 9.35 -9.97
CA CYS A 26 15.81 8.85 -8.61
C CYS A 26 16.49 7.50 -8.34
N ARG A 27 17.13 6.90 -9.35
CA ARG A 27 17.80 5.59 -9.30
C ARG A 27 16.88 4.41 -8.99
N SER A 28 15.56 4.59 -9.00
CA SER A 28 14.60 3.50 -8.85
C SER A 28 14.70 2.53 -10.03
N THR A 29 14.84 1.23 -9.75
CA THR A 29 14.71 0.19 -10.77
C THR A 29 13.23 -0.11 -10.99
N LEU A 30 12.75 0.26 -12.17
CA LEU A 30 11.40 0.04 -12.64
C LEU A 30 11.40 -1.22 -13.50
N TYR A 31 10.42 -2.10 -13.31
CA TYR A 31 10.20 -3.18 -14.28
C TYR A 31 9.22 -2.69 -15.36
N ILE A 32 9.64 -2.83 -16.60
CA ILE A 32 8.91 -2.33 -17.76
C ILE A 32 8.55 -3.53 -18.62
N GLN A 33 7.27 -3.88 -18.59
CA GLN A 33 6.76 -4.93 -19.45
C GLN A 33 6.68 -4.39 -20.88
N GLU A 34 7.12 -5.17 -21.87
CA GLU A 34 7.21 -4.78 -23.29
C GLU A 34 6.01 -3.93 -23.74
N GLY A 35 6.29 -2.67 -24.09
CA GLY A 35 5.31 -1.75 -24.66
C GLY A 35 4.19 -1.26 -23.73
N ARG A 36 4.27 -1.50 -22.41
CA ARG A 36 3.26 -1.04 -21.44
C ARG A 36 3.84 -0.04 -20.44
N SER A 37 3.05 1.00 -20.14
CA SER A 37 3.28 1.93 -19.04
C SER A 37 3.38 1.18 -17.71
N LEU A 38 4.10 1.76 -16.76
CA LEU A 38 4.05 1.34 -15.37
C LEU A 38 2.60 1.31 -14.88
N GLN A 39 2.15 0.14 -14.42
CA GLN A 39 0.76 -0.07 -14.05
C GLN A 39 0.48 0.58 -12.70
N HIS A 40 -0.57 1.40 -12.64
CA HIS A 40 -0.97 2.15 -11.45
C HIS A 40 -2.45 1.93 -11.19
N TYR A 41 -2.76 1.36 -10.04
CA TYR A 41 -4.11 0.97 -9.64
C TYR A 41 -4.47 1.48 -8.26
N TYR A 42 -5.74 1.35 -7.90
CA TYR A 42 -6.20 1.43 -6.53
C TYR A 42 -7.16 0.28 -6.22
N VAL A 43 -7.27 -0.01 -4.92
CA VAL A 43 -8.25 -0.97 -4.42
C VAL A 43 -9.55 -0.23 -4.04
N PRO A 44 -10.73 -0.67 -4.50
CA PRO A 44 -12.00 -0.04 -4.14
C PRO A 44 -12.25 -0.05 -2.63
N LEU A 45 -12.78 1.07 -2.11
CA LEU A 45 -13.18 1.17 -0.71
C LEU A 45 -14.46 0.36 -0.46
N LYS A 46 -14.45 -0.51 0.56
CA LYS A 46 -15.60 -1.29 1.02
C LYS A 46 -16.07 -0.86 2.42
N VAL A 47 -15.13 -0.64 3.33
CA VAL A 47 -15.37 -0.18 4.70
C VAL A 47 -15.53 1.33 4.70
N VAL A 48 -16.70 1.82 5.08
CA VAL A 48 -16.98 3.26 5.17
C VAL A 48 -16.94 3.73 6.61
N LYS A 49 -16.88 5.05 6.83
CA LYS A 49 -16.72 5.65 8.16
C LYS A 49 -17.70 5.12 9.23
N LYS A 50 -18.95 4.84 8.86
CA LYS A 50 -19.97 4.32 9.78
C LYS A 50 -19.67 2.91 10.32
N ASP A 51 -18.81 2.15 9.65
CA ASP A 51 -18.45 0.78 10.03
C ASP A 51 -17.31 0.75 11.06
N LEU A 52 -16.52 1.83 11.17
CA LEU A 52 -15.27 1.87 11.92
C LEU A 52 -15.45 1.59 13.41
N MET A 53 -16.49 2.14 14.04
CA MET A 53 -16.75 1.88 15.46
C MET A 53 -17.03 0.39 15.71
N SER A 54 -17.79 -0.25 14.82
CA SER A 54 -18.08 -1.68 14.96
C SER A 54 -16.82 -2.53 14.79
N ILE A 55 -15.99 -2.22 13.79
CA ILE A 55 -14.74 -2.94 13.53
C ILE A 55 -13.76 -2.76 14.68
N LEU A 56 -13.59 -1.53 15.16
CA LEU A 56 -12.71 -1.21 16.28
C LEU A 56 -13.14 -1.95 17.54
N SER A 57 -14.43 -1.92 17.88
CA SER A 57 -14.96 -2.63 19.05
C SER A 57 -14.78 -4.15 18.94
N MET A 58 -15.00 -4.74 17.76
CA MET A 58 -14.77 -6.17 17.55
C MET A 58 -13.29 -6.56 17.70
N TRP A 59 -12.39 -5.75 17.15
CA TRP A 59 -10.94 -5.98 17.28
C TRP A 59 -10.47 -5.86 18.73
N LEU A 60 -10.91 -4.83 19.47
CA LEU A 60 -10.56 -4.67 20.88
C LEU A 60 -11.11 -5.81 21.74
N ALA A 61 -12.35 -6.23 21.52
CA ALA A 61 -12.91 -7.39 22.20
C ALA A 61 -12.11 -8.68 21.94
N GLY A 62 -11.60 -8.86 20.71
CA GLY A 62 -10.70 -9.96 20.37
C GLY A 62 -9.34 -9.93 21.08
N ASN A 63 -8.92 -8.77 21.57
CA ASN A 63 -7.72 -8.57 22.38
C ASN A 63 -8.03 -8.49 23.89
N GLU A 64 -9.19 -8.97 24.32
CA GLU A 64 -9.65 -8.94 25.73
C GLU A 64 -9.78 -7.50 26.32
N LEU A 65 -9.81 -6.49 25.45
CA LEU A 65 -10.03 -5.09 25.82
C LEU A 65 -11.53 -4.78 25.69
N HIS A 66 -12.23 -4.89 26.81
CA HIS A 66 -13.67 -4.67 26.88
C HIS A 66 -14.01 -3.23 27.27
N GLU A 67 -14.93 -2.63 26.50
CA GLU A 67 -15.75 -1.42 26.73
C GLU A 67 -15.01 -0.09 27.01
N ASP A 68 -15.72 1.04 26.85
CA ASP A 68 -15.25 2.43 26.95
C ASP A 68 -14.22 2.89 25.91
N VAL A 69 -14.61 2.87 24.63
CA VAL A 69 -13.81 3.39 23.52
C VAL A 69 -14.46 4.64 22.96
N THR A 70 -13.70 5.71 22.81
CA THR A 70 -14.14 6.92 22.13
C THR A 70 -13.26 7.20 20.94
N ILE A 71 -13.84 7.19 19.74
CA ILE A 71 -13.14 7.65 18.54
C ILE A 71 -12.97 9.16 18.63
N VAL A 72 -11.72 9.61 18.62
CA VAL A 72 -11.32 11.02 18.61
C VAL A 72 -11.33 11.57 17.19
N SER A 73 -10.77 10.83 16.24
CA SER A 73 -10.72 11.22 14.85
C SER A 73 -10.59 10.01 13.91
N THR A 74 -10.93 10.22 12.64
CA THR A 74 -10.80 9.21 11.59
C THR A 74 -10.30 9.88 10.32
N SER A 75 -9.34 9.27 9.64
CA SER A 75 -8.86 9.73 8.33
C SER A 75 -8.85 8.56 7.35
N LEU A 76 -9.36 8.77 6.13
CA LEU A 76 -9.20 7.83 5.03
C LEU A 76 -7.98 8.25 4.22
N ILE A 77 -7.05 7.32 4.04
CA ILE A 77 -5.92 7.47 3.14
C ILE A 77 -5.90 6.35 2.13
N TYR A 78 -5.41 6.64 0.94
CA TYR A 78 -4.99 5.66 -0.05
C TYR A 78 -3.48 5.56 0.07
N PHE A 79 -3.02 4.48 0.71
CA PHE A 79 -1.61 4.26 0.99
C PHE A 79 -0.96 3.47 -0.15
N PRO A 80 0.22 3.90 -0.64
CA PRO A 80 0.83 3.29 -1.81
C PRO A 80 1.63 2.03 -1.43
N PHE A 81 1.49 1.00 -2.25
CA PHE A 81 2.25 -0.24 -2.17
C PHE A 81 2.81 -0.62 -3.52
N TRP A 82 3.99 -1.20 -3.50
CA TRP A 82 4.53 -1.94 -4.62
C TRP A 82 4.01 -3.35 -4.63
N TYR A 83 3.48 -3.77 -5.78
CA TYR A 83 2.99 -5.10 -5.99
C TYR A 83 3.80 -5.80 -7.08
N PHE A 84 4.45 -6.90 -6.72
CA PHE A 84 5.27 -7.72 -7.60
C PHE A 84 4.61 -9.08 -7.80
N GLN A 85 4.37 -9.45 -9.05
CA GLN A 85 3.84 -10.76 -9.41
C GLN A 85 4.93 -11.62 -10.02
N PHE A 86 5.13 -12.82 -9.48
CA PHE A 86 6.13 -13.76 -9.97
C PHE A 86 5.44 -15.02 -10.50
N GLY A 87 5.84 -15.49 -11.68
CA GLY A 87 5.25 -16.66 -12.31
C GLY A 87 5.57 -17.92 -11.50
N GLY A 88 4.56 -18.52 -10.85
CA GLY A 88 4.70 -19.74 -10.04
C GLY A 88 5.33 -19.54 -8.66
N SER A 89 5.27 -18.32 -8.13
CA SER A 89 5.66 -17.95 -6.76
C SER A 89 4.57 -17.07 -6.17
N GLU A 90 4.59 -16.85 -4.85
CA GLU A 90 3.66 -15.92 -4.20
C GLU A 90 3.90 -14.48 -4.67
N ASN A 91 2.81 -13.72 -4.79
CA ASN A 91 2.90 -12.30 -5.10
C ASN A 91 3.35 -11.54 -3.85
N HIS A 92 4.07 -10.44 -4.05
CA HIS A 92 4.62 -9.67 -2.95
C HIS A 92 4.07 -8.26 -2.95
N LEU A 93 3.58 -7.81 -1.79
CA LEU A 93 3.14 -6.45 -1.53
C LEU A 93 4.09 -5.81 -0.52
N THR A 94 4.62 -4.64 -0.83
CA THR A 94 5.52 -3.92 0.08
C THR A 94 5.20 -2.43 0.09
N PRO A 95 5.20 -1.76 1.25
CA PRO A 95 4.95 -0.32 1.34
C PRO A 95 5.82 0.49 0.39
N ALA A 96 5.20 1.49 -0.26
CA ALA A 96 5.91 2.48 -1.08
C ALA A 96 5.98 3.84 -0.38
N ASN A 97 5.71 3.92 0.92
CA ASN A 97 5.93 5.08 1.78
C ASN A 97 6.15 4.57 3.21
N SER A 98 6.80 5.37 4.05
CA SER A 98 6.90 5.11 5.49
C SER A 98 5.54 5.28 6.18
N SER A 99 5.32 4.51 7.23
CA SER A 99 4.16 4.60 8.12
C SER A 99 4.62 4.55 9.56
N GLU A 100 3.92 5.27 10.44
CA GLU A 100 4.11 5.16 11.90
C GLU A 100 3.53 3.85 12.47
N VAL A 101 2.66 3.18 11.70
CA VAL A 101 2.12 1.85 12.00
C VAL A 101 2.93 0.80 11.23
N GLU A 102 3.74 0.02 11.93
CA GLU A 102 4.68 -0.95 11.33
C GLU A 102 3.95 -2.14 10.70
N GLU A 103 2.78 -2.50 11.24
CA GLU A 103 1.95 -3.63 10.81
C GLU A 103 1.37 -3.43 9.41
N ILE A 104 1.45 -2.22 8.84
CA ILE A 104 1.17 -1.97 7.42
C ILE A 104 2.05 -2.85 6.52
N ASN A 105 3.27 -3.22 6.94
CA ASN A 105 4.13 -4.15 6.22
C ASN A 105 3.54 -5.57 6.07
N ARG A 106 2.52 -5.91 6.87
CA ARG A 106 1.82 -7.20 6.85
C ARG A 106 0.45 -7.13 6.17
N ILE A 107 0.18 -6.08 5.40
CA ILE A 107 -1.03 -6.00 4.57
C ILE A 107 -0.82 -6.88 3.35
N GLU A 108 -1.83 -7.68 3.06
CA GLU A 108 -1.90 -8.51 1.87
C GLU A 108 -2.86 -7.87 0.88
N LEU A 109 -2.60 -8.06 -0.42
CA LEU A 109 -3.53 -7.57 -1.43
C LEU A 109 -4.79 -8.44 -1.42
N PRO A 110 -6.00 -7.88 -1.21
CA PRO A 110 -7.21 -8.67 -1.19
C PRO A 110 -7.54 -9.22 -2.59
N LEU A 111 -8.28 -10.33 -2.63
CA LEU A 111 -8.78 -10.94 -3.86
C LEU A 111 -9.95 -10.12 -4.43
N VAL A 112 -9.64 -8.95 -5.00
CA VAL A 112 -10.59 -8.01 -5.59
C VAL A 112 -10.07 -7.47 -6.92
N ASP A 113 -10.99 -6.98 -7.74
CA ASP A 113 -10.65 -6.31 -8.99
C ASP A 113 -9.98 -4.95 -8.69
N LEU A 114 -8.76 -4.80 -9.18
CA LEU A 114 -8.02 -3.53 -9.13
C LEU A 114 -8.58 -2.55 -10.18
N LEU A 115 -8.79 -1.31 -9.77
CA LEU A 115 -9.26 -0.26 -10.68
C LEU A 115 -8.08 0.62 -11.13
N PRO A 116 -8.04 1.08 -12.40
CA PRO A 116 -7.03 2.03 -12.86
C PRO A 116 -6.98 3.28 -11.97
N PHE A 117 -5.78 3.74 -11.64
CA PHE A 117 -5.60 4.91 -10.78
C PHE A 117 -6.24 6.17 -11.37
N SER A 118 -6.96 6.90 -10.52
CA SER A 118 -7.56 8.19 -10.84
C SER A 118 -7.53 9.10 -9.62
N ALA A 119 -6.60 10.06 -9.59
CA ALA A 119 -6.50 11.01 -8.48
C ALA A 119 -7.79 11.82 -8.25
N LYS A 120 -8.58 12.02 -9.32
CA LYS A 120 -9.88 12.68 -9.26
C LYS A 120 -10.91 11.85 -8.49
N GLU A 121 -10.93 10.53 -8.68
CA GLU A 121 -11.89 9.65 -8.01
C GLU A 121 -11.57 9.46 -6.53
N LEU A 122 -10.28 9.39 -6.20
CA LEU A 122 -9.81 9.12 -4.83
C LEU A 122 -9.82 10.36 -3.93
N GLY A 123 -9.85 11.55 -4.55
CA GLY A 123 -9.72 12.83 -3.87
C GLY A 123 -8.27 13.06 -3.46
N GLN A 124 -7.63 14.08 -4.04
CA GLN A 124 -6.20 14.36 -3.85
C GLN A 124 -5.76 14.44 -2.39
N SER A 125 -6.60 14.96 -1.50
CA SER A 125 -6.31 15.09 -0.06
C SER A 125 -6.16 13.76 0.68
N ASN A 126 -6.66 12.66 0.11
CA ASN A 126 -6.61 11.32 0.70
C ASN A 126 -5.45 10.50 0.14
N LEU A 127 -4.72 11.02 -0.86
CA LEU A 127 -3.65 10.28 -1.51
C LEU A 127 -2.36 10.45 -0.71
N VAL A 128 -1.74 9.32 -0.37
CA VAL A 128 -0.34 9.30 0.05
C VAL A 128 0.50 9.04 -1.19
N GLU A 129 1.44 9.94 -1.45
CA GLU A 129 2.37 9.80 -2.57
C GLU A 129 3.35 8.67 -2.30
N ALA A 130 3.69 7.90 -3.33
CA ALA A 130 4.78 6.95 -3.22
C ALA A 130 6.10 7.71 -3.04
N GLN A 131 6.92 7.26 -2.11
CA GLN A 131 8.26 7.76 -1.87
C GLN A 131 9.29 6.69 -2.22
N PHE A 132 10.48 7.15 -2.59
CA PHE A 132 11.61 6.27 -2.78
C PHE A 132 12.17 5.82 -1.44
N LEU A 133 11.78 4.62 -1.04
CA LEU A 133 12.33 3.92 0.10
C LEU A 133 13.55 3.11 -0.38
N HIS A 134 14.75 3.52 0.05
CA HIS A 134 16.02 2.87 -0.36
C HIS A 134 16.06 1.38 0.03
N ASP A 135 15.22 0.98 0.96
CA ASP A 135 15.07 -0.37 1.43
C ASP A 135 14.06 -1.23 0.66
N VAL A 136 13.37 -0.66 -0.32
CA VAL A 136 12.39 -1.36 -1.16
C VAL A 136 12.90 -1.41 -2.60
N SER A 137 13.75 -2.40 -2.88
CA SER A 137 14.22 -2.73 -4.23
C SER A 137 13.68 -4.09 -4.66
N LEU A 138 13.49 -4.28 -5.97
CA LEU A 138 13.13 -5.58 -6.52
C LEU A 138 14.13 -6.66 -6.09
N GLU A 139 15.42 -6.34 -6.02
CA GLU A 139 16.47 -7.26 -5.58
C GLU A 139 16.21 -7.79 -4.16
N LYS A 140 15.76 -6.92 -3.26
CA LYS A 140 15.40 -7.30 -1.89
C LYS A 140 14.16 -8.18 -1.87
N VAL A 141 13.14 -7.83 -2.65
CA VAL A 141 11.94 -8.66 -2.78
C VAL A 141 12.29 -10.04 -3.34
N VAL A 142 13.12 -10.10 -4.37
CA VAL A 142 13.57 -11.34 -5.00
C VAL A 142 14.35 -12.21 -4.02
N THR A 143 15.24 -11.59 -3.23
CA THR A 143 16.01 -12.27 -2.19
C THR A 143 15.10 -12.80 -1.09
N ALA A 144 14.18 -11.97 -0.59
CA ALA A 144 13.24 -12.34 0.48
C ALA A 144 12.27 -13.46 0.07
N THR A 145 11.89 -13.50 -1.21
CA THR A 145 10.96 -14.50 -1.76
C THR A 145 11.66 -15.72 -2.35
N ASN A 146 12.99 -15.79 -2.29
CA ASN A 146 13.80 -16.85 -2.92
C ASN A 146 13.38 -17.14 -4.37
N THR A 147 13.03 -16.09 -5.12
CA THR A 147 12.63 -16.17 -6.53
C THR A 147 13.75 -15.66 -7.43
N SER A 148 13.50 -15.64 -8.75
CA SER A 148 14.42 -15.03 -9.72
C SER A 148 13.78 -13.77 -10.32
N PRO A 149 14.55 -12.70 -10.59
CA PRO A 149 14.04 -11.55 -11.33
C PRO A 149 13.46 -11.93 -12.70
N ASP A 150 13.96 -12.99 -13.33
CA ASP A 150 13.45 -13.49 -14.61
C ASP A 150 12.03 -14.06 -14.53
N ARG A 151 11.55 -14.40 -13.32
CA ARG A 151 10.18 -14.87 -13.09
C ARG A 151 9.21 -13.72 -12.85
N LEU A 152 9.67 -12.47 -12.78
CA LEU A 152 8.80 -11.32 -12.60
C LEU A 152 7.88 -11.18 -13.82
N VAL A 153 6.58 -11.24 -13.58
CA VAL A 153 5.51 -11.12 -14.58
C VAL A 153 5.06 -9.67 -14.69
N SER A 154 4.92 -8.99 -13.55
CA SER A 154 4.49 -7.60 -13.51
C SER A 154 4.96 -6.90 -12.23
N SER A 155 5.09 -5.58 -12.30
CA SER A 155 5.20 -4.69 -11.15
C SER A 155 4.19 -3.57 -11.28
N SER A 156 3.43 -3.30 -10.22
CA SER A 156 2.42 -2.25 -10.20
C SER A 156 2.53 -1.40 -8.94
N LEU A 157 2.17 -0.12 -9.03
CA LEU A 157 1.88 0.71 -7.87
C LEU A 157 0.39 0.58 -7.55
N ILE A 158 0.06 0.24 -6.31
CA ILE A 158 -1.31 0.05 -5.85
C ILE A 158 -1.58 0.98 -4.67
N HIS A 159 -2.62 1.79 -4.80
CA HIS A 159 -3.16 2.59 -3.71
C HIS A 159 -4.22 1.81 -2.95
N HIS A 160 -3.88 1.34 -1.74
CA HIS A 160 -4.80 0.59 -0.89
C HIS A 160 -5.52 1.52 0.10
N PRO A 161 -6.85 1.50 0.21
CA PRO A 161 -7.57 2.33 1.15
C PRO A 161 -7.34 1.84 2.58
N LEU A 162 -6.95 2.74 3.47
CA LEU A 162 -6.69 2.51 4.88
C LEU A 162 -7.37 3.61 5.69
N TRP A 163 -7.99 3.24 6.80
CA TRP A 163 -8.51 4.18 7.78
C TRP A 163 -7.57 4.28 8.96
N THR A 164 -7.02 5.47 9.23
CA THR A 164 -6.40 5.77 10.53
C THR A 164 -7.52 6.13 11.51
N VAL A 165 -7.61 5.40 12.62
CA VAL A 165 -8.66 5.59 13.63
C VAL A 165 -8.03 5.96 14.95
N ALA A 166 -8.05 7.24 15.31
CA ALA A 166 -7.57 7.70 16.61
C ALA A 166 -8.65 7.45 17.67
N TYR A 167 -8.32 6.76 18.76
CA TYR A 167 -9.24 6.51 19.86
C TYR A 167 -8.58 6.63 21.22
N THR A 168 -9.38 6.93 22.24
CA THR A 168 -9.02 6.80 23.66
C THR A 168 -9.72 5.58 24.25
N TYR A 169 -9.10 4.98 25.25
CA TYR A 169 -9.61 3.78 25.92
C TYR A 169 -9.79 4.04 27.42
N ARG A 170 -10.99 3.76 27.94
CA ARG A 170 -11.37 3.97 29.34
C ARG A 170 -11.06 5.40 29.79
N THR A 171 -10.37 5.54 30.93
CA THR A 171 -9.90 6.81 31.48
C THR A 171 -8.45 7.12 31.08
N ASP A 172 -7.86 6.35 30.17
CA ASP A 172 -6.50 6.60 29.68
C ASP A 172 -6.51 7.80 28.73
N PRO A 173 -5.73 8.87 29.01
CA PRO A 173 -5.60 10.00 28.10
C PRO A 173 -4.77 9.70 26.85
N ALA A 174 -4.10 8.54 26.75
CA ALA A 174 -3.34 8.13 25.58
C ALA A 174 -4.24 7.98 24.35
N ILE A 175 -3.72 8.42 23.20
CA ILE A 175 -4.37 8.26 21.90
C ILE A 175 -3.69 7.11 21.18
N TYR A 176 -4.49 6.14 20.80
CA TYR A 176 -4.08 5.00 19.99
C TYR A 176 -4.54 5.21 18.55
N THR A 177 -3.72 4.85 17.57
CA THR A 177 -3.97 5.12 16.15
C THR A 177 -3.82 3.89 15.26
N PRO A 178 -4.62 2.83 15.49
CA PRO A 178 -4.65 1.68 14.59
C PRO A 178 -5.07 2.08 13.17
N VAL A 179 -4.73 1.19 12.25
CA VAL A 179 -5.12 1.22 10.85
C VAL A 179 -6.14 0.12 10.59
N VAL A 180 -7.29 0.50 10.04
CA VAL A 180 -8.31 -0.43 9.56
C VAL A 180 -8.23 -0.52 8.05
N GLU A 181 -8.08 -1.74 7.51
CA GLU A 181 -8.06 -1.94 6.06
C GLU A 181 -9.42 -1.59 5.44
N GLY A 182 -9.42 -0.69 4.46
CA GLY A 182 -10.62 -0.19 3.78
C GLY A 182 -11.37 -1.26 2.98
N THR A 183 -10.81 -2.46 2.86
CA THR A 183 -11.34 -3.62 2.14
C THR A 183 -12.02 -4.64 3.07
N GLY A 184 -11.95 -4.42 4.39
CA GLY A 184 -12.48 -5.32 5.41
C GLY A 184 -11.49 -6.39 5.88
N GLY A 185 -10.18 -6.15 5.70
CA GLY A 185 -9.10 -6.94 6.29
C GLY A 185 -8.93 -6.69 7.80
N PRO A 186 -7.95 -7.36 8.43
CA PRO A 186 -7.67 -7.20 9.86
C PRO A 186 -7.23 -5.77 10.22
N VAL A 187 -7.45 -5.40 11.48
CA VAL A 187 -6.92 -4.15 12.04
C VAL A 187 -5.41 -4.31 12.29
N LYS A 188 -4.63 -3.30 11.93
CA LYS A 188 -3.17 -3.21 12.08
C LYS A 188 -2.85 -2.16 13.14
N ALA A 189 -2.07 -2.50 14.16
CA ALA A 189 -1.68 -1.59 15.22
C ALA A 189 -0.34 -2.03 15.80
N ASN A 190 0.50 -1.06 16.19
CA ASN A 190 1.78 -1.33 16.81
C ASN A 190 1.59 -2.18 18.08
N GLU A 191 2.42 -3.21 18.26
CA GLU A 191 2.50 -4.03 19.47
C GLU A 191 2.98 -3.24 20.71
#